data_AF-A0A9P7FS38-F1
#
_entry.id   AF-A0A9P7FS38-F1
#
_cell.length_a   1.000
_cell.length_b   1.000
_cell.length_c   1.000
_cell.angle_alpha   90.00
_cell.angle_beta   90.00
_cell.angle_gamma   90.00
#
_symmetry.space_group_name_H-M   'P 1'
#
loop_
_entity.id
_entity.type
_entity.pdbx_description
1 polymer ?
#
loop_
_entity_poly.entity_id
_entity_poly.type
_entity_poly.pdbx_seq_one_letter_code
_entity_poly.pdbx_strand_id
1 'polypeptide(L)'
;MLANTAKPKTSATITVRIIKSFEYRTERSLVLHEINLETCTAGQLKDIARKAVLTQPGWKPYRNVNLDTLKLYTKAHGAKTTNLIINLENDDWILDDDSKTLADLSFENETEVSFFNRNLYEEFRKNPKAWVLPFFHHFQISFFA
;
A
#
# COMPACT_ATOMS: atom_id res chain seq x y z
N MET A 1 -23.30 23.89 20.06
CA MET A 1 -21.99 23.22 20.20
C MET A 1 -21.93 22.09 19.18
N LEU A 2 -21.09 22.21 18.15
CA LEU A 2 -20.81 21.08 17.26
C LEU A 2 -19.67 20.30 17.90
N ALA A 3 -19.99 19.24 18.63
CA ALA A 3 -18.98 18.31 19.10
C ALA A 3 -18.43 17.57 17.87
N ASN A 4 -17.31 18.03 17.35
CA ASN A 4 -16.48 17.23 16.46
C ASN A 4 -15.86 16.13 17.32
N THR A 5 -16.64 15.09 17.65
CA THR A 5 -16.16 13.96 18.43
C THR A 5 -15.26 13.15 17.51
N ALA A 6 -13.96 13.46 17.52
CA ALA A 6 -12.95 12.63 16.90
C ALA A 6 -13.15 11.19 17.38
N LYS A 7 -13.24 10.23 16.44
CA LYS A 7 -13.39 8.82 16.79
C LYS A 7 -12.25 8.41 17.74
N PRO A 8 -12.54 7.64 18.80
CA PRO A 8 -11.50 7.21 19.72
C PRO A 8 -10.46 6.35 18.98
N LYS A 9 -9.18 6.48 19.37
CA LYS A 9 -8.06 5.70 18.79
C LYS A 9 -8.26 4.18 18.92
N THR A 10 -9.13 3.75 19.82
CA THR A 10 -9.47 2.35 20.06
C THR A 10 -10.49 1.78 19.06
N SER A 11 -11.10 2.61 18.20
CA SER A 11 -12.04 2.18 17.15
C SER A 11 -11.87 3.01 15.88
N ALA A 12 -10.71 2.86 15.24
CA ALA A 12 -10.36 3.54 14.01
C ALA A 12 -10.89 2.78 12.78
N THR A 13 -11.15 3.55 11.71
CA THR A 13 -11.29 3.00 10.35
C THR A 13 -9.98 3.18 9.60
N ILE A 14 -9.42 2.11 9.04
CA ILE A 14 -8.15 2.11 8.32
C ILE A 14 -8.38 1.59 6.90
N THR A 15 -7.82 2.28 5.92
CA THR A 15 -7.85 1.83 4.53
C THR A 15 -6.49 1.25 4.15
N VAL A 16 -6.45 -0.05 3.85
CA VAL A 16 -5.27 -0.74 3.34
C VAL A 16 -5.38 -0.85 1.82
N ARG A 17 -4.59 -0.08 1.08
CA ARG A 17 -4.50 -0.12 -0.38
C ARG A 17 -3.62 -1.30 -0.79
N ILE A 18 -4.23 -2.39 -1.24
CA ILE A 18 -3.52 -3.59 -1.68
C ILE A 18 -3.02 -3.37 -3.12
N ILE A 19 -1.72 -3.20 -3.30
CA ILE A 19 -1.12 -3.02 -4.62
C ILE A 19 -0.81 -4.39 -5.21
N LYS A 20 -1.47 -4.72 -6.32
CA LYS A 20 -1.23 -5.94 -7.08
C LYS A 20 -0.08 -5.78 -8.07
N SER A 21 0.01 -4.63 -8.73
CA SER A 21 1.02 -4.38 -9.75
C SER A 21 1.38 -2.90 -9.79
N PHE A 22 2.66 -2.61 -9.64
CA PHE A 22 3.21 -1.28 -9.87
C PHE A 22 3.23 -0.92 -11.35
N GLU A 23 3.59 -1.88 -12.22
CA GLU A 23 3.61 -1.73 -13.68
C GLU A 23 2.25 -1.28 -14.23
N TYR A 24 1.21 -2.07 -13.94
CA TYR A 24 -0.14 -1.80 -14.42
C TYR A 24 -0.93 -0.87 -13.50
N ARG A 25 -0.28 -0.30 -12.46
CA ARG A 25 -0.89 0.60 -11.47
C ARG A 25 -2.20 0.04 -10.91
N THR A 26 -2.22 -1.27 -10.63
CA THR A 26 -3.41 -1.99 -10.18
C THR A 26 -3.40 -2.11 -8.66
N GLU A 27 -4.42 -1.55 -8.01
CA GLU A 27 -4.64 -1.61 -6.57
C GLU A 27 -6.12 -1.86 -6.25
N ARG A 28 -6.39 -2.30 -5.02
CA ARG A 28 -7.73 -2.26 -4.45
C ARG A 28 -7.68 -1.97 -2.95
N SER A 29 -8.57 -1.11 -2.48
CA SER A 29 -8.73 -0.80 -1.05
C SER A 29 -9.46 -1.89 -0.28
N LEU A 30 -8.87 -2.31 0.85
CA LEU A 30 -9.49 -3.05 1.94
C LEU A 30 -9.79 -2.06 3.08
N VAL A 31 -11.06 -1.80 3.37
CA VAL A 31 -11.48 -0.95 4.49
C VAL A 31 -11.69 -1.83 5.71
N LEU A 32 -10.99 -1.50 6.80
CA LEU A 32 -11.07 -2.18 8.09
C LEU A 32 -11.69 -1.23 9.11
N HIS A 33 -12.64 -1.73 9.89
CA HIS A 33 -13.29 -0.99 10.95
C HIS A 33 -12.90 -1.55 12.32
N GLU A 34 -13.14 -0.75 13.36
CA GLU A 34 -12.93 -1.15 14.76
C GLU A 34 -11.49 -1.58 15.07
N ILE A 35 -10.52 -0.96 14.40
CA ILE A 35 -9.10 -1.21 14.67
C ILE A 35 -8.69 -0.40 15.90
N ASN A 36 -8.20 -1.09 16.93
CA ASN A 36 -7.58 -0.45 18.07
C ASN A 36 -6.13 -0.10 17.75
N LEU A 37 -5.83 1.19 17.57
CA LEU A 37 -4.50 1.65 17.16
C LEU A 37 -3.44 1.48 18.25
N GLU A 38 -3.85 1.43 19.53
CA GLU A 38 -2.95 1.34 20.68
C GLU A 38 -2.46 -0.09 20.93
N THR A 39 -3.13 -1.10 20.34
CA THR A 39 -2.79 -2.51 20.54
C THR A 39 -2.53 -3.27 19.26
N CYS A 40 -3.13 -2.87 18.14
CA CYS A 40 -2.86 -3.47 16.84
C CYS A 40 -1.45 -3.09 16.38
N THR A 41 -0.62 -4.07 16.02
CA THR A 41 0.71 -3.84 15.46
C THR A 41 0.73 -3.81 13.94
N ALA A 42 1.80 -3.29 13.35
CA ALA A 42 2.00 -3.37 11.89
C ALA A 42 1.97 -4.82 11.38
N GLY A 43 2.60 -5.76 12.10
CA GLY A 43 2.55 -7.19 11.77
C GLY A 43 1.12 -7.75 11.79
N GLN A 44 0.33 -7.41 12.80
CA GLN A 44 -1.07 -7.83 12.89
C GLN A 44 -1.92 -7.22 11.77
N LEU A 45 -1.69 -5.96 11.40
CA LEU A 45 -2.36 -5.33 10.26
C LEU A 45 -2.05 -6.07 8.94
N LYS A 46 -0.78 -6.48 8.73
CA LYS A 46 -0.38 -7.31 7.59
C LYS A 46 -1.12 -8.66 7.60
N ASP A 47 -1.20 -9.33 8.75
CA ASP A 47 -1.90 -10.61 8.88
C ASP A 47 -3.40 -10.50 8.57
N ILE A 48 -4.07 -9.47 9.11
CA ILE A 48 -5.48 -9.18 8.83
C ILE A 48 -5.70 -8.99 7.32
N ALA A 49 -4.86 -8.16 6.69
CA ALA A 49 -4.95 -7.88 5.26
C ALA A 49 -4.68 -9.13 4.41
N ARG A 50 -3.62 -9.89 4.71
CA ARG A 50 -3.31 -11.17 4.01
C ARG A 50 -4.47 -12.15 4.14
N LYS A 51 -5.02 -12.33 5.34
CA LYS A 51 -6.16 -13.21 5.58
C LYS A 51 -7.38 -12.78 4.77
N ALA A 52 -7.70 -11.48 4.72
CA ALA A 52 -8.80 -10.95 3.93
C ALA A 52 -8.61 -11.24 2.42
N VAL A 53 -7.40 -10.99 1.89
CA VAL A 53 -7.06 -11.26 0.49
C VAL A 53 -7.21 -12.74 0.13
N LEU A 54 -6.76 -13.64 1.00
CA LEU A 54 -6.82 -15.08 0.76
C LEU A 54 -8.25 -15.62 0.83
N THR A 55 -9.08 -15.10 1.73
CA THR A 55 -10.36 -15.72 2.10
C THR A 55 -11.57 -15.12 1.40
N GLN A 56 -11.66 -13.79 1.23
CA GLN A 56 -12.89 -13.20 0.68
C GLN A 56 -12.95 -13.38 -0.85
N PRO A 57 -14.16 -13.61 -1.43
CA PRO A 57 -14.30 -13.92 -2.85
C PRO A 57 -13.87 -12.77 -3.77
N GLY A 58 -14.09 -11.51 -3.34
CA GLY A 58 -13.69 -10.32 -4.10
C GLY A 58 -12.19 -10.24 -4.38
N TRP A 59 -11.36 -10.87 -3.56
CA TRP A 59 -9.90 -10.79 -3.66
C TRP A 59 -9.26 -11.89 -4.52
N LYS A 60 -10.07 -12.74 -5.19
CA LYS A 60 -9.56 -13.82 -6.05
C LYS A 60 -8.42 -13.38 -7.00
N PRO A 61 -8.45 -12.21 -7.65
CA PRO A 61 -7.37 -11.74 -8.53
C PRO A 61 -6.06 -11.36 -7.82
N TYR A 62 -6.05 -11.26 -6.49
CA TYR A 62 -4.93 -10.77 -5.66
C TYR A 62 -4.27 -11.89 -4.83
N ARG A 63 -4.84 -13.11 -4.82
CA ARG A 63 -4.37 -14.22 -3.94
C ARG A 63 -2.94 -14.69 -4.21
N ASN A 64 -2.43 -14.46 -5.43
CA ASN A 64 -1.07 -14.84 -5.82
C ASN A 64 -0.06 -13.69 -5.63
N VAL A 65 -0.49 -12.56 -5.06
CA VAL A 65 0.40 -11.43 -4.78
C VAL A 65 1.12 -11.69 -3.46
N ASN A 66 2.45 -11.65 -3.49
CA ASN A 66 3.25 -11.68 -2.27
C ASN A 66 3.21 -10.29 -1.61
N LEU A 67 2.67 -10.20 -0.39
CA LEU A 67 2.48 -8.95 0.33
C LEU A 67 3.28 -8.98 1.63
N ASP A 68 4.30 -8.11 1.73
CA ASP A 68 5.28 -8.11 2.83
C ASP A 68 5.52 -6.72 3.44
N THR A 69 5.24 -5.64 2.71
CA THR A 69 5.65 -4.28 3.08
C THR A 69 4.48 -3.33 3.16
N LEU A 70 4.36 -2.63 4.29
CA LEU A 70 3.45 -1.51 4.47
C LEU A 70 4.19 -0.18 4.29
N LYS A 71 3.54 0.80 3.65
CA LYS A 71 4.01 2.18 3.54
C LYS A 71 2.85 3.15 3.73
N LEU A 72 3.01 4.16 4.59
CA LEU A 72 1.99 5.22 4.71
C LEU A 72 1.77 5.88 3.34
N TYR A 73 0.52 6.08 2.94
CA TYR A 73 0.19 6.64 1.63
C TYR A 73 0.19 8.17 1.67
N THR A 74 -0.45 8.74 2.70
CA THR A 74 -0.51 10.18 2.96
C THR A 74 -0.34 10.44 4.46
N LYS A 75 0.15 11.63 4.80
CA LYS A 75 -0.03 12.23 6.13
C LYS A 75 -1.07 13.34 6.01
N ALA A 76 -1.79 13.62 7.10
CA ALA A 76 -2.65 14.81 7.16
C ALA A 76 -1.84 16.06 6.73
N HIS A 77 -2.41 16.85 5.81
CA HIS A 77 -1.79 18.04 5.21
C HIS A 77 -0.59 17.82 4.26
N GLY A 78 -0.25 16.57 3.90
CA GLY A 78 0.74 16.29 2.86
C GLY A 78 0.19 16.51 1.44
N ALA A 79 1.05 16.96 0.52
CA ALA A 79 0.68 17.04 -0.90
C ALA A 79 0.27 15.65 -1.41
N LYS A 80 -0.84 15.59 -2.17
CA LYS A 80 -1.21 14.36 -2.89
C LYS A 80 -0.08 14.01 -3.84
N THR A 81 0.41 12.77 -3.78
CA THR A 81 1.48 12.31 -4.66
C THR A 81 1.03 12.38 -6.13
N THR A 82 1.95 12.75 -7.02
CA THR A 82 1.72 12.74 -8.48
C THR A 82 1.67 11.32 -9.05
N ASN A 83 2.20 10.32 -8.32
CA ASN A 83 2.16 8.91 -8.72
C ASN A 83 0.95 8.20 -8.11
N LEU A 84 -0.01 7.85 -8.97
CA LEU A 84 -1.31 7.28 -8.56
C LEU A 84 -1.22 5.94 -7.79
N ILE A 85 -0.12 5.19 -7.96
CA ILE A 85 0.00 3.86 -7.36
C ILE A 85 0.64 3.89 -5.96
N ILE A 86 1.70 4.69 -5.76
CA ILE A 86 2.40 4.80 -4.48
C ILE A 86 3.16 6.12 -4.38
N ASN A 87 3.32 6.63 -3.15
CA ASN A 87 4.16 7.78 -2.87
C ASN A 87 5.64 7.38 -2.99
N LEU A 88 6.38 8.01 -3.92
CA LEU A 88 7.83 7.76 -4.14
C LEU A 88 8.74 8.76 -3.43
N GLU A 89 8.19 9.83 -2.85
CA GLU A 89 8.96 10.97 -2.35
C GLU A 89 9.41 10.79 -0.89
N ASN A 90 8.74 9.90 -0.15
CA ASN A 90 8.96 9.72 1.29
C ASN A 90 9.25 8.25 1.60
N ASP A 91 10.53 7.85 1.57
CA ASP A 91 10.92 6.46 1.85
C ASP A 91 10.89 6.12 3.34
N ASP A 92 11.07 7.10 4.22
CA ASP A 92 10.98 6.94 5.68
C ASP A 92 9.56 6.56 6.18
N TRP A 93 8.60 6.44 5.26
CA TRP A 93 7.23 6.05 5.55
C TRP A 93 6.99 4.55 5.40
N ILE A 94 8.03 3.80 5.04
CA ILE A 94 7.98 2.33 5.08
C ILE A 94 8.00 1.87 6.54
N LEU A 95 7.12 0.94 6.86
CA LEU A 95 6.96 0.40 8.22
C LEU A 95 7.82 -0.87 8.32
N ASP A 96 9.08 -0.72 8.71
CA ASP A 96 10.06 -1.82 8.81
C ASP A 96 10.00 -2.60 10.14
N ASP A 97 9.33 -2.06 11.18
CA ASP A 97 9.19 -2.70 12.49
C ASP A 97 7.75 -3.19 12.73
N ASP A 98 7.56 -4.50 12.56
CA ASP A 98 6.26 -5.17 12.70
C ASP A 98 5.74 -5.27 14.15
N SER A 99 6.60 -4.99 15.14
CA SER A 99 6.25 -5.04 16.55
C SER A 99 5.59 -3.75 17.06
N LYS A 100 5.80 -2.62 16.37
CA LYS A 100 5.23 -1.33 16.75
C LYS A 100 3.73 -1.30 16.58
N THR A 101 3.05 -0.66 17.52
CA THR A 101 1.62 -0.40 17.44
C THR A 101 1.32 0.61 16.34
N LEU A 102 0.12 0.58 15.78
CA LEU A 102 -0.28 1.54 14.76
C LEU A 102 -0.23 2.99 15.30
N ALA A 103 -0.54 3.19 16.58
CA ALA A 103 -0.41 4.48 17.25
C ALA A 103 1.06 4.97 17.29
N ASP A 104 2.03 4.10 17.59
CA ASP A 104 3.46 4.45 17.58
C ASP A 104 3.94 4.80 16.16
N LEU A 105 3.31 4.23 15.15
CA LEU A 105 3.55 4.52 13.73
C LEU A 105 2.77 5.74 13.23
N SER A 106 2.18 6.52 14.14
CA SER A 106 1.40 7.73 13.84
C SER A 106 0.17 7.48 12.97
N PHE A 107 -0.44 6.29 13.06
CA PHE A 107 -1.76 6.07 12.48
C PHE A 107 -2.81 6.83 13.30
N GLU A 108 -3.77 7.38 12.57
CA GLU A 108 -4.98 8.01 13.07
C GLU A 108 -6.22 7.36 12.43
N ASN A 109 -7.42 7.73 12.89
CA ASN A 109 -8.64 7.36 12.17
C ASN A 109 -8.57 7.87 10.72
N GLU A 110 -9.01 7.03 9.78
CA GLU A 110 -8.99 7.26 8.32
C GLU A 110 -7.59 7.25 7.69
N THR A 111 -6.57 6.74 8.40
CA THR A 111 -5.25 6.53 7.77
C THR A 111 -5.35 5.60 6.57
N GLU A 112 -4.69 6.02 5.48
CA GLU A 112 -4.47 5.20 4.29
C GLU A 112 -3.03 4.67 4.28
N VAL A 113 -2.89 3.35 4.15
CA VAL A 113 -1.60 2.66 4.08
C VAL A 113 -1.59 1.75 2.86
N SER A 114 -0.48 1.72 2.12
CA SER A 114 -0.30 0.81 0.99
C SER A 114 0.36 -0.49 1.46
N PHE A 115 -0.12 -1.63 0.97
CA PHE A 115 0.45 -2.96 1.24
C PHE A 115 0.84 -3.63 -0.07
N PHE A 116 2.10 -4.03 -0.18
CA PHE A 116 2.71 -4.42 -1.46
C PHE A 116 3.93 -5.36 -1.27
N ASN A 117 4.53 -5.76 -2.38
CA ASN A 117 5.78 -6.51 -2.41
C ASN A 117 7.00 -5.58 -2.42
N ARG A 118 7.92 -5.70 -1.44
CA ARG A 118 9.11 -4.83 -1.35
C ARG A 118 9.96 -4.84 -2.61
N ASN A 119 10.25 -6.03 -3.14
CA ASN A 119 11.16 -6.18 -4.26
C ASN A 119 10.61 -5.50 -5.52
N LEU A 120 9.32 -5.71 -5.82
CA LEU A 120 8.67 -5.04 -6.95
C LEU A 120 8.61 -3.52 -6.79
N TYR A 121 8.48 -3.02 -5.56
CA TYR A 121 8.55 -1.58 -5.28
C TYR A 121 9.94 -1.01 -5.59
N GLU A 122 11.00 -1.66 -5.13
CA GLU A 122 12.37 -1.19 -5.37
C GLU A 122 12.74 -1.25 -6.87
N GLU A 123 12.24 -2.25 -7.61
CA GLU A 123 12.36 -2.31 -9.08
C GLU A 123 11.61 -1.17 -9.76
N PHE A 124 10.36 -0.92 -9.36
CA PHE A 124 9.55 0.17 -9.90
C PHE A 124 10.20 1.54 -9.64
N ARG A 125 10.75 1.75 -8.43
CA ARG A 125 11.39 2.99 -8.01
C ARG A 125 12.61 3.36 -8.86
N LYS A 126 13.36 2.37 -9.36
CA LYS A 126 14.51 2.62 -10.24
C LYS A 126 14.11 3.23 -11.59
N ASN A 127 12.91 2.93 -12.09
CA ASN A 127 12.45 3.46 -13.37
C ASN A 127 10.91 3.54 -13.48
N PRO A 128 10.24 4.46 -12.77
CA PRO A 128 8.78 4.49 -12.67
C PRO A 128 8.06 4.83 -13.99
N LYS A 129 8.79 5.33 -14.99
CA LYS A 129 8.27 5.73 -16.31
C LYS A 129 8.49 4.67 -17.41
N ALA A 130 9.43 3.74 -17.27
CA ALA A 130 9.63 2.69 -18.29
C ALA A 130 8.60 1.58 -18.24
N TRP A 131 7.86 1.46 -17.14
CA TRP A 131 6.78 0.48 -16.99
C TRP A 131 5.44 0.95 -17.60
N VAL A 132 5.49 1.84 -18.58
CA VAL A 132 4.36 2.12 -19.47
C VAL A 132 4.59 1.24 -20.70
N LEU A 133 3.81 0.15 -20.82
CA LEU A 133 3.76 -0.84 -21.91
C LEU A 133 4.84 -0.73 -23.00
N PRO A 134 5.70 -1.74 -23.22
CA PRO A 134 6.52 -1.81 -24.42
C PRO A 134 5.63 -2.25 -25.59
N PHE A 135 4.78 -1.36 -26.10
CA PHE A 135 4.45 -1.45 -27.51
C PHE A 135 5.68 -0.91 -28.26
N PHE A 136 6.40 -1.82 -28.91
CA PHE A 136 7.62 -1.64 -29.71
C PHE A 136 8.97 -1.68 -28.95
N HIS A 137 9.41 -2.90 -28.61
CA HIS A 137 10.77 -3.31 -29.00
C HIS A 137 10.63 -4.34 -30.13
N HIS A 138 10.28 -3.86 -31.33
CA HIS A 138 10.24 -4.67 -32.53
C HIS A 138 11.65 -4.65 -33.14
N PHE A 139 12.26 -5.83 -33.20
CA PHE A 139 13.26 -6.26 -34.18
C PHE A 139 14.59 -5.49 -34.24
N GLN A 140 15.60 -6.06 -33.59
CA GLN A 140 16.96 -5.98 -34.09
C GLN A 140 17.09 -6.98 -35.26
N ILE A 141 16.76 -6.54 -36.49
CA ILE A 141 17.18 -7.28 -37.69
C ILE A 141 18.66 -7.00 -37.85
N SER A 142 19.47 -8.02 -37.58
CA SER A 142 20.85 -8.10 -38.06
C SER A 142 20.83 -8.06 -39.58
N PHE A 143 21.29 -6.94 -40.18
CA PHE A 143 21.77 -6.96 -41.55
C PHE A 143 23.23 -7.47 -41.53
N PHE A 144 23.38 -8.77 -41.77
CA PHE A 144 24.59 -9.33 -42.38
C PHE A 144 24.17 -9.91 -43.73
N ALA A 145 24.45 -9.15 -44.80
CA ALA A 145 24.77 -9.60 -46.15
C ALA A 145 25.06 -8.37 -47.00
#